data_AF-A0A940VQN1-F1
#
_entry.id   AF-A0A940VQN1-F1
#
_cell.length_a   1.000
_cell.length_b   1.000
_cell.length_c   1.000
_cell.angle_alpha   90.00
_cell.angle_beta   90.00
_cell.angle_gamma   90.00
#
_symmetry.space_group_name_H-M   'P 1'
#
loop_
_entity.id
_entity.type
_entity.pdbx_description
1 polymer ?
#
loop_
_entity_poly.entity_id
_entity_poly.type
_entity_poly.pdbx_seq_one_letter_code
_entity_poly.pdbx_strand_id
1 'polypeptide(L)'
;MKRHYKPLPILSENEIERIMSDGSIEELIILPLTIGENHTQWKFAQDLCIKLSEHPDSRVKANAILGLAYVARTKGKLEKHIIKPILLKALREEKEYKWRIKDALEDINLFMGWNIGEKHVFESVEIIECQTK
;
A
#
# COMPACT_ATOMS: atom_id res chain seq x y z
N MET A 1 -6.48 11.40 -20.68
CA MET A 1 -5.84 12.11 -19.54
C MET A 1 -4.32 12.09 -19.72
N LYS A 2 -3.66 13.25 -19.70
CA LYS A 2 -2.19 13.33 -19.83
C LYS A 2 -1.54 12.91 -18.50
N ARG A 3 -0.62 11.94 -18.53
CA ARG A 3 0.11 11.50 -17.32
C ARG A 3 1.28 12.45 -17.09
N HIS A 4 1.41 12.96 -15.87
CA HIS A 4 2.50 13.84 -15.46
C HIS A 4 3.28 13.17 -14.34
N TYR A 5 4.59 12.99 -14.54
CA TYR A 5 5.46 12.52 -13.48
C TYR A 5 5.72 13.65 -12.48
N LYS A 6 5.66 13.33 -11.18
CA LYS A 6 6.11 14.18 -10.08
C LYS A 6 6.79 13.28 -9.04
N PRO A 7 7.98 13.63 -8.53
CA PRO A 7 8.58 12.88 -7.44
C PRO A 7 7.71 12.98 -6.18
N LEU A 8 7.79 11.97 -5.31
CA LEU A 8 7.13 12.02 -4.01
C LEU A 8 7.76 13.15 -3.17
N PRO A 9 6.95 13.97 -2.49
CA PRO A 9 7.48 15.04 -1.64
C PRO A 9 8.26 14.45 -0.46
N ILE A 10 9.14 15.24 0.14
CA ILE A 10 9.72 14.94 1.46
C ILE A 10 8.96 15.79 2.46
N LEU A 11 8.42 15.18 3.51
CA LEU A 11 7.58 15.84 4.49
C LEU A 11 8.30 15.89 5.85
N SER A 12 8.17 17.01 6.53
CA SER A 12 8.53 17.17 7.94
C SER A 12 7.48 16.52 8.85
N GLU A 13 7.84 16.25 10.10
CA GLU A 13 6.91 15.71 11.10
C GLU A 13 5.66 16.59 11.27
N ASN A 14 5.83 17.91 11.32
CA ASN A 14 4.72 18.87 11.39
C ASN A 14 3.78 18.79 10.18
N GLU A 15 4.31 18.57 8.97
CA GLU A 15 3.48 18.41 7.77
C GLU A 15 2.71 17.09 7.79
N ILE A 16 3.35 16.01 8.27
CA ILE A 16 2.70 14.70 8.43
C ILE A 16 1.55 14.82 9.43
N GLU A 17 1.79 15.44 10.58
CA GLU A 17 0.79 15.66 11.62
C GLU A 17 -0.39 16.50 11.11
N ARG A 18 -0.10 17.60 10.40
CA ARG A 18 -1.14 18.42 9.75
C ARG A 18 -1.98 17.56 8.79
N ILE A 19 -1.35 16.88 7.82
CA ILE A 19 -2.09 16.08 6.82
C ILE A 19 -2.94 15.00 7.50
N MET A 20 -2.42 14.37 8.56
CA MET A 20 -3.16 13.36 9.32
C MET A 20 -4.35 13.93 10.12
N SER A 21 -4.35 15.23 10.40
CA SER A 21 -5.40 15.92 11.16
C SER A 21 -6.46 16.54 10.24
N ASP A 22 -6.06 17.28 9.21
CA ASP A 22 -6.96 18.09 8.37
C ASP A 22 -6.60 18.06 6.87
N GLY A 23 -5.76 17.12 6.45
CA GLY A 23 -5.29 17.03 5.08
C GLY A 23 -6.42 16.77 4.08
N SER A 24 -6.25 17.29 2.86
CA SER A 24 -7.19 16.97 1.78
C SER A 24 -7.07 15.50 1.36
N ILE A 25 -8.07 15.00 0.63
CA ILE A 25 -8.03 13.64 0.09
C ILE A 25 -6.80 13.44 -0.81
N GLU A 26 -6.44 14.45 -1.60
CA GLU A 26 -5.25 14.43 -2.47
C GLU A 26 -3.95 14.30 -1.66
N GLU A 27 -3.87 14.95 -0.48
CA GLU A 27 -2.74 14.82 0.42
C GLU A 27 -2.70 13.43 1.07
N LEU A 28 -3.84 12.94 1.55
CA LEU A 28 -3.97 11.61 2.16
C LEU A 28 -3.69 10.47 1.17
N ILE A 29 -3.97 10.66 -0.12
CA ILE A 29 -3.62 9.70 -1.19
C ILE A 29 -2.09 9.59 -1.35
N ILE A 30 -1.35 10.69 -1.21
CA ILE A 30 0.10 10.75 -1.46
C ILE A 30 0.89 10.41 -0.19
N LEU A 31 0.36 10.74 0.98
CA LEU A 31 1.01 10.56 2.28
C LEU A 31 1.60 9.15 2.51
N PRO A 32 0.86 8.04 2.35
CA PRO A 32 1.42 6.71 2.65
C PRO A 32 2.56 6.32 1.69
N LEU A 33 2.53 6.82 0.45
CA LEU A 33 3.59 6.56 -0.53
C LEU A 33 4.88 7.27 -0.11
N THR A 34 4.75 8.56 0.23
CA THR A 34 5.85 9.41 0.69
C THR A 34 6.51 8.82 1.94
N ILE A 35 5.70 8.42 2.91
CA ILE A 35 6.17 7.90 4.20
C ILE A 35 6.76 6.50 4.04
N GLY A 36 6.14 5.64 3.25
CA GLY A 36 6.65 4.30 2.98
C GLY A 36 8.02 4.32 2.26
N GLU A 37 8.25 5.30 1.38
CA GLU A 37 9.53 5.44 0.67
C GLU A 37 10.62 6.09 1.55
N ASN A 38 10.30 7.25 2.15
CA ASN A 38 11.32 8.16 2.65
C ASN A 38 11.50 8.15 4.18
N HIS A 39 10.50 7.74 4.96
CA HIS A 39 10.57 7.90 6.41
C HIS A 39 11.64 6.99 7.03
N THR A 40 12.43 7.53 7.96
CA THR A 40 13.55 6.81 8.59
C THR A 40 13.07 5.76 9.60
N GLN A 41 12.01 6.07 10.32
CA GLN A 41 11.39 5.16 11.29
C GLN A 41 10.38 4.24 10.59
N TRP A 42 10.81 3.03 10.22
CA TRP A 42 9.98 2.06 9.49
C TRP A 42 8.68 1.70 10.23
N LYS A 43 8.73 1.61 11.56
CA LYS A 43 7.55 1.24 12.35
C LYS A 43 6.49 2.36 12.33
N PHE A 44 6.92 3.61 12.45
CA PHE A 44 6.03 4.76 12.27
C PHE A 44 5.38 4.74 10.88
N ALA A 45 6.16 4.48 9.83
CA ALA A 45 5.64 4.39 8.47
C ALA A 45 4.59 3.28 8.30
N GLN A 46 4.87 2.10 8.85
CA GLN A 46 3.91 1.00 8.88
C GLN A 46 2.62 1.40 9.61
N ASP A 47 2.73 1.92 10.82
CA ASP A 47 1.57 2.21 11.67
C ASP A 47 0.70 3.33 11.08
N LEU A 48 1.30 4.30 10.39
CA LEU A 48 0.59 5.32 9.62
C LEU A 48 -0.14 4.71 8.41
N CYS A 49 0.53 3.86 7.63
CA CYS A 49 -0.12 3.15 6.52
C CYS A 49 -1.26 2.24 7.00
N ILE A 50 -1.11 1.59 8.15
CA ILE A 50 -2.20 0.82 8.78
C ILE A 50 -3.38 1.73 9.07
N LYS A 51 -3.16 2.88 9.70
CA LYS A 51 -4.24 3.83 10.01
C LYS A 51 -4.96 4.32 8.75
N LEU A 52 -4.22 4.64 7.69
CA LEU A 52 -4.80 5.08 6.42
C LEU A 52 -5.51 3.96 5.63
N SER A 53 -5.17 2.70 5.87
CA SER A 53 -5.85 1.56 5.24
C SER A 53 -7.32 1.40 5.66
N GLU A 54 -7.71 2.05 6.76
CA GLU A 54 -9.09 2.08 7.25
C GLU A 54 -9.87 3.32 6.77
N HIS A 55 -9.27 4.16 5.93
CA HIS A 55 -9.93 5.35 5.40
C HIS A 55 -11.10 4.97 4.45
N PRO A 56 -12.23 5.72 4.45
CA PRO A 56 -13.38 5.41 3.60
C PRO A 56 -13.13 5.59 2.10
N ASP A 57 -12.23 6.50 1.73
CA ASP A 57 -11.83 6.70 0.32
C ASP A 57 -10.94 5.54 -0.17
N SER A 58 -11.41 4.82 -1.20
CA SER A 58 -10.74 3.66 -1.80
C SER A 58 -9.32 3.97 -2.29
N ARG A 59 -9.04 5.19 -2.75
CA ARG A 59 -7.71 5.61 -3.24
C ARG A 59 -6.72 5.73 -2.10
N VAL A 60 -7.15 6.32 -0.97
CA VAL A 60 -6.33 6.42 0.24
C VAL A 60 -6.01 5.03 0.76
N LYS A 61 -7.01 4.16 0.89
CA LYS A 61 -6.82 2.77 1.32
C LYS A 61 -5.85 2.01 0.43
N ALA A 62 -6.04 2.04 -0.90
CA ALA A 62 -5.18 1.33 -1.83
C ALA A 62 -3.73 1.83 -1.80
N ASN A 63 -3.54 3.14 -1.67
CA ASN A 63 -2.21 3.73 -1.55
C ASN A 63 -1.59 3.47 -0.18
N ALA A 64 -2.38 3.28 0.87
CA ALA A 64 -1.90 2.86 2.17
C ALA A 64 -1.29 1.45 2.12
N ILE A 65 -1.95 0.52 1.41
CA ILE A 65 -1.41 -0.83 1.18
C ILE A 65 -0.14 -0.77 0.31
N LEU A 66 -0.11 0.05 -0.73
CA LEU A 66 1.10 0.30 -1.52
C LEU A 66 2.23 0.91 -0.68
N GLY A 67 1.90 1.79 0.26
CA GLY A 67 2.86 2.35 1.22
C GLY A 67 3.52 1.27 2.08
N LEU A 68 2.77 0.23 2.52
CA LEU A 68 3.35 -0.93 3.20
C LEU A 68 4.34 -1.69 2.32
N ALA A 69 4.04 -1.84 1.02
CA ALA A 69 4.98 -2.44 0.06
C ALA A 69 6.26 -1.60 -0.09
N TYR A 70 6.16 -0.27 -0.04
CA TYR A 70 7.35 0.59 -0.04
C TYR A 70 8.18 0.44 1.24
N VAL A 71 7.54 0.29 2.40
CA VAL A 71 8.26 -0.03 3.65
C VAL A 71 8.98 -1.38 3.53
N ALA A 72 8.31 -2.42 3.01
CA ALA A 72 8.92 -3.72 2.74
C ALA A 72 10.16 -3.57 1.84
N ARG A 73 9.99 -2.93 0.69
CA ARG A 73 11.02 -2.75 -0.33
C ARG A 73 12.22 -1.93 0.15
N THR A 74 11.97 -0.83 0.84
CA THR A 74 13.04 0.13 1.18
C THR A 74 13.68 -0.14 2.54
N LYS A 75 12.94 -0.74 3.49
CA LYS A 75 13.40 -0.96 4.86
C LYS A 75 13.57 -2.44 5.22
N GLY A 76 13.00 -3.36 4.44
CA GLY A 76 13.05 -4.80 4.70
C GLY A 76 12.39 -5.22 6.01
N LYS A 77 11.45 -4.41 6.53
CA LYS A 77 10.86 -4.59 7.86
C LYS A 77 9.36 -4.33 7.85
N LEU A 78 8.60 -5.31 8.31
CA LEU A 78 7.17 -5.20 8.61
C LEU A 78 6.80 -6.22 9.70
N GLU A 79 5.83 -5.87 10.54
CA GLU A 79 5.27 -6.73 11.58
C GLU A 79 4.19 -7.64 11.00
N LYS A 80 4.59 -8.81 10.49
CA LYS A 80 3.72 -9.77 9.78
C LYS A 80 2.38 -10.02 10.47
N HIS A 81 2.40 -10.23 11.78
CA HIS A 81 1.21 -10.59 12.55
C HIS A 81 0.19 -9.45 12.64
N ILE A 82 0.66 -8.20 12.57
CA ILE A 82 -0.18 -7.00 12.54
C ILE A 82 -0.74 -6.76 11.14
N ILE A 83 0.11 -6.81 10.11
CA ILE A 83 -0.30 -6.40 8.77
C ILE A 83 -1.05 -7.49 7.98
N LYS A 84 -0.80 -8.77 8.26
CA LYS A 84 -1.46 -9.89 7.56
C LYS A 84 -3.00 -9.77 7.55
N PRO A 85 -3.69 -9.56 8.69
CA PRO A 85 -5.15 -9.42 8.67
C PRO A 85 -5.61 -8.22 7.83
N ILE A 86 -4.86 -7.12 7.84
CA ILE A 86 -5.16 -5.90 7.09
C ILE A 86 -5.04 -6.14 5.58
N LEU A 87 -3.95 -6.79 5.14
CA LEU A 87 -3.75 -7.15 3.73
C LEU A 87 -4.85 -8.09 3.23
N LEU A 88 -5.19 -9.11 4.01
CA LEU A 88 -6.26 -10.05 3.64
C LEU A 88 -7.64 -9.40 3.64
N LYS A 89 -7.90 -8.45 4.53
CA LYS A 89 -9.13 -7.64 4.54
C LYS A 89 -9.21 -6.78 3.27
N ALA A 90 -8.16 -6.02 2.97
CA ALA A 90 -8.09 -5.18 1.77
C ALA A 90 -8.29 -6.02 0.49
N LEU A 91 -7.69 -7.20 0.41
CA LEU A 91 -7.82 -8.09 -0.75
C LEU A 91 -9.26 -8.57 -1.00
N ARG A 92 -10.06 -8.72 0.06
CA ARG A 92 -11.47 -9.13 -0.03
C ARG A 92 -12.42 -7.96 -0.28
N GLU A 93 -12.18 -6.83 0.40
CA GLU A 93 -13.14 -5.73 0.48
C GLU A 93 -12.93 -4.67 -0.59
N GLU A 94 -11.69 -4.41 -1.00
CA GLU A 94 -11.39 -3.38 -1.99
C GLU A 94 -11.68 -3.88 -3.41
N LYS A 95 -12.65 -3.24 -4.07
CA LYS A 95 -13.12 -3.62 -5.41
C LYS A 95 -12.60 -2.68 -6.50
N GLU A 96 -12.48 -1.39 -6.20
CA GLU A 96 -12.14 -0.37 -7.19
C GLU A 96 -10.65 -0.41 -7.54
N TYR A 97 -9.80 -0.57 -6.53
CA TYR A 97 -8.34 -0.62 -6.68
C TYR A 97 -7.75 -1.99 -6.34
N LYS A 98 -8.52 -3.07 -6.55
CA LYS A 98 -8.11 -4.45 -6.23
C LYS A 98 -6.77 -4.82 -6.85
N TRP A 99 -6.50 -4.36 -8.08
CA TRP A 99 -5.23 -4.59 -8.77
C TRP A 99 -4.03 -4.03 -7.98
N ARG A 100 -4.16 -2.84 -7.40
CA ARG A 100 -3.10 -2.23 -6.58
C ARG A 100 -2.86 -2.99 -5.29
N ILE A 101 -3.93 -3.55 -4.71
CA ILE A 101 -3.81 -4.41 -3.53
C ILE A 101 -3.02 -5.68 -3.88
N LYS A 102 -3.27 -6.28 -5.06
CA LYS A 102 -2.52 -7.45 -5.54
C LYS A 102 -1.04 -7.12 -5.77
N ASP A 103 -0.75 -6.06 -6.53
CA ASP A 103 0.63 -5.64 -6.80
C ASP A 103 1.42 -5.37 -5.50
N ALA A 104 0.81 -4.65 -4.55
CA ALA A 104 1.43 -4.37 -3.26
C ALA A 104 1.63 -5.65 -2.42
N LEU A 105 0.71 -6.61 -2.49
CA LEU A 105 0.84 -7.88 -1.79
C LEU A 105 1.96 -8.75 -2.38
N GLU A 106 2.09 -8.76 -3.71
CA GLU A 106 3.20 -9.42 -4.41
C GLU A 106 4.55 -8.82 -4.00
N ASP A 107 4.66 -7.48 -3.98
CA ASP A 107 5.86 -6.78 -3.52
C ASP A 107 6.19 -7.14 -2.06
N ILE A 108 5.21 -7.09 -1.16
CA ILE A 108 5.41 -7.44 0.25
C ILE A 108 5.89 -8.89 0.38
N ASN A 109 5.26 -9.82 -0.34
CA ASN A 109 5.65 -11.23 -0.32
C ASN A 109 7.08 -11.41 -0.84
N LEU A 110 7.44 -10.74 -1.93
CA LEU A 110 8.78 -10.77 -2.51
C LEU A 110 9.84 -10.25 -1.54
N PHE A 111 9.68 -9.03 -1.02
CA PHE A 111 10.69 -8.38 -0.18
C PHE A 111 10.76 -8.92 1.24
N MET A 112 9.67 -9.51 1.75
CA MET A 112 9.65 -10.08 3.10
C MET A 112 9.87 -11.60 3.12
N GLY A 113 9.89 -12.28 1.97
CA GLY A 113 9.93 -13.74 1.87
C GLY A 113 8.69 -14.39 2.47
N TRP A 114 7.51 -13.82 2.21
CA TRP A 114 6.23 -14.29 2.73
C TRP A 114 5.31 -14.80 1.63
N ASN A 115 4.28 -15.54 2.03
CA ASN A 115 3.32 -16.19 1.14
C ASN A 115 1.88 -15.79 1.55
N ILE A 116 1.65 -14.51 1.81
CA ILE A 116 0.33 -14.02 2.23
C ILE A 116 -0.59 -13.98 1.01
N GLY A 117 -1.74 -14.64 1.09
CA GLY A 117 -2.79 -14.52 0.09
C GLY A 117 -2.51 -15.18 -1.27
N GLU A 118 -1.47 -16.01 -1.40
CA GLU A 118 -1.04 -16.66 -2.67
C GLU A 118 -2.19 -17.23 -3.50
N LYS A 119 -3.13 -17.96 -2.88
CA LYS A 119 -4.28 -18.55 -3.59
C LYS A 119 -5.14 -17.53 -4.35
N HIS A 120 -5.22 -16.28 -3.88
CA HIS A 120 -6.02 -15.21 -4.49
C HIS A 120 -5.23 -14.34 -5.48
N VAL A 121 -3.91 -14.46 -5.49
CA VAL A 121 -3.01 -13.74 -6.40
C VAL A 121 -2.88 -14.52 -7.71
N PHE A 122 -2.76 -15.85 -7.64
CA PHE A 122 -2.58 -16.71 -8.82
C PHE A 122 -3.86 -16.97 -9.65
N GLU A 123 -5.06 -16.71 -9.12
CA GLU A 123 -6.32 -16.74 -9.91
C GLU A 123 -6.32 -15.75 -11.10
N SER A 124 -5.42 -14.76 -11.11
CA SER A 124 -5.28 -13.80 -12.24
C SER A 124 -4.52 -14.39 -13.44
N VAL A 125 -3.68 -15.39 -13.22
CA VAL A 125 -2.74 -15.90 -14.24
C VAL A 125 -3.40 -16.96 -15.11
N GLU A 126 -4.26 -17.81 -14.54
CA GLU A 126 -4.99 -18.85 -15.29
C GLU A 126 -5.96 -18.29 -16.35
N ILE A 127 -6.41 -17.04 -16.21
CA ILE A 127 -7.30 -16.42 -17.21
C ILE A 127 -6.53 -16.02 -18.48
N ILE A 128 -5.24 -15.72 -18.39
CA ILE A 128 -4.43 -15.29 -19.54
C ILE A 128 -4.12 -16.49 -20.45
N GLU A 129 -3.85 -17.66 -19.89
CA GLU A 129 -3.52 -18.86 -20.69
C GLU A 129 -4.73 -19.46 -21.43
N CYS A 130 -5.96 -19.14 -21.00
CA CYS A 130 -7.19 -19.62 -21.63
C CYS A 130 -7.67 -18.74 -22.81
N GLN A 131 -7.08 -17.56 -23.05
CA GLN A 131 -7.46 -16.69 -24.19
C GLN A 131 -6.51 -16.78 -25.40
N THR A 132 -5.53 -17.67 -25.35
CA THR A 132 -4.59 -17.94 -26.45
C THR A 132 -4.62 -19.39 -26.96
N LYS A 133 -5.75 -20.10 -26.76
CA LYS A 133 -6.01 -21.40 -27.39
C LYS A 133 -7.33 -21.39 -28.14
#